data_AF-A0A7C4WUE6-F1
#
_entry.id   AF-A0A7C4WUE6-F1
#
_cell.length_a   1.000
_cell.length_b   1.000
_cell.length_c   1.000
_cell.angle_alpha   90.00
_cell.angle_beta   90.00
_cell.angle_gamma   90.00
#
_symmetry.space_group_name_H-M   'P 1'
#
loop_
_entity.id
_entity.type
_entity.pdbx_description
1 polymer ?
#
loop_
_entity_poly.entity_id
_entity_poly.type
_entity_poly.pdbx_seq_one_letter_code
_entity_poly.pdbx_strand_id
1 'polypeptide(L)'
;MIVTSFIAGKIIGGFIGAKIQSFNVRESIGMGIATVPRLSVALAVASIARSHGLFNEDIMASLLIMAIITILVGPTLTKTFLSSKAKVEERF
;
A
#
# COMPACT_ATOMS: atom_id res chain seq x y z
N MET A 1 16.21 -5.94 2.64
CA MET A 1 15.40 -6.60 3.69
C MET A 1 14.19 -5.77 4.11
N ILE A 2 14.34 -4.49 4.47
CA ILE A 2 13.23 -3.61 4.92
C ILE A 2 12.07 -3.54 3.90
N VAL A 3 12.38 -3.33 2.62
CA VAL A 3 11.38 -3.19 1.54
C VAL A 3 10.49 -4.45 1.42
N THR A 4 11.10 -5.62 1.50
CA THR A 4 10.40 -6.91 1.37
C THR A 4 9.43 -7.14 2.52
N SER A 5 9.87 -6.88 3.75
CA SER A 5 9.04 -7.02 4.96
C SER A 5 7.86 -6.05 4.96
N PHE A 6 8.07 -4.83 4.46
CA PHE A 6 7.02 -3.82 4.37
C PHE A 6 5.93 -4.22 3.37
N ILE A 7 6.33 -4.67 2.17
CA ILE A 7 5.39 -5.13 1.14
C ILE A 7 4.59 -6.33 1.64
N ALA A 8 5.25 -7.32 2.26
CA ALA A 8 4.58 -8.50 2.81
C ALA A 8 3.55 -8.13 3.89
N GLY A 9 3.91 -7.27 4.84
CA GLY A 9 2.99 -6.83 5.90
C GLY A 9 1.76 -6.09 5.36
N LYS A 10 1.95 -5.27 4.31
CA LYS A 10 0.82 -4.56 3.67
C LYS A 10 -0.14 -5.50 2.97
N ILE A 11 0.38 -6.45 2.19
CA ILE A 11 -0.44 -7.41 1.47
C ILE A 11 -1.21 -8.30 2.45
N ILE A 12 -0.55 -8.78 3.50
CA ILE A 12 -1.19 -9.65 4.51
C ILE A 12 -2.24 -8.88 5.31
N GLY A 13 -1.92 -7.70 5.83
CA GLY A 13 -2.88 -6.89 6.61
C GLY A 13 -4.10 -6.49 5.78
N GLY A 14 -3.87 -6.12 4.52
CA GLY A 14 -4.93 -5.79 3.57
C GLY A 14 -5.80 -7.00 3.20
N PHE A 15 -5.20 -8.17 3.03
CA PHE A 15 -5.91 -9.42 2.78
C PHE A 15 -6.78 -9.83 3.98
N ILE A 16 -6.26 -9.71 5.20
CA ILE A 16 -7.03 -10.00 6.43
C ILE A 16 -8.20 -9.04 6.57
N GLY A 17 -7.99 -7.74 6.38
CA GLY A 17 -9.04 -6.72 6.48
C GLY A 17 -10.17 -6.92 5.45
N ALA A 18 -9.84 -7.39 4.25
CA ALA A 18 -10.83 -7.71 3.23
C ALA A 18 -11.54 -9.05 3.47
N LYS A 19 -10.85 -10.05 4.05
CA LYS A 19 -11.45 -11.33 4.41
C LYS A 19 -12.49 -11.19 5.52
N ILE A 20 -12.29 -10.25 6.47
CA ILE A 20 -13.28 -9.91 7.50
C ILE A 20 -14.58 -9.35 6.87
N GLN A 21 -14.46 -8.64 5.74
CA GLN A 21 -15.61 -8.12 4.99
C GLN A 21 -16.22 -9.13 4.00
N SER A 22 -15.86 -10.42 4.07
CA SER A 22 -16.38 -11.50 3.20
C SER A 22 -16.11 -11.32 1.70
N PHE A 23 -15.06 -10.59 1.31
CA PHE A 23 -14.66 -10.48 -0.10
C PHE A 23 -14.03 -11.79 -0.63
N ASN A 24 -14.22 -12.09 -1.92
CA ASN A 24 -13.56 -13.24 -2.56
C ASN A 24 -12.03 -13.11 -2.49
N VAL A 25 -11.30 -14.23 -2.58
CA VAL A 25 -9.81 -14.25 -2.46
C VAL A 25 -9.14 -13.27 -3.43
N ARG A 26 -9.66 -13.17 -4.66
CA ARG A 26 -9.18 -12.26 -5.70
C ARG A 26 -9.46 -10.79 -5.39
N GLU A 27 -10.58 -10.50 -4.72
CA GLU A 27 -10.99 -9.16 -4.28
C GLU A 27 -10.23 -8.73 -3.03
N SER A 28 -9.95 -9.68 -2.13
CA SER A 28 -9.15 -9.44 -0.91
C SER A 28 -7.71 -9.02 -1.22
N ILE A 29 -7.13 -9.61 -2.28
CA ILE A 29 -5.81 -9.19 -2.79
C ILE A 29 -5.88 -7.77 -3.37
N GLY A 30 -6.92 -7.44 -4.14
CA GLY A 30 -7.11 -6.10 -4.69
C GLY A 30 -7.27 -5.02 -3.62
N MET A 31 -8.04 -5.30 -2.57
CA MET A 31 -8.24 -4.41 -1.42
C MET A 31 -6.95 -4.16 -0.62
N GLY A 32 -6.10 -5.19 -0.46
CA GLY A 32 -4.81 -5.02 0.21
C GLY A 32 -3.80 -4.17 -0.56
N ILE A 33 -3.95 -4.11 -1.88
CA ILE A 33 -3.14 -3.26 -2.76
C ILE A 33 -3.71 -1.82 -2.80
N ALA A 34 -5.03 -1.68 -2.71
CA ALA A 34 -5.70 -0.37 -2.66
C ALA A 34 -5.43 0.42 -1.36
N THR A 35 -5.17 -0.28 -0.25
CA THR A 35 -4.90 0.32 1.08
C THR A 35 -3.44 0.77 1.26
N VAL A 36 -2.68 0.88 0.17
CA VAL A 36 -1.33 1.46 0.22
C VAL A 36 -1.42 2.93 0.65
N PRO A 37 -0.70 3.34 1.72
CA PRO A 37 -0.74 4.71 2.22
C PRO A 37 -0.17 5.66 1.18
N ARG A 38 -0.78 6.84 1.10
CA ARG A 38 -0.31 7.94 0.25
C ARG A 38 1.10 8.33 0.66
N LEU A 39 2.02 8.38 -0.31
CA LEU A 39 3.45 8.68 -0.14
C LEU A 39 3.70 9.92 0.73
N SER A 40 2.84 10.94 0.61
CA SER A 40 2.96 12.22 1.33
C SER A 40 3.04 12.05 2.84
N VAL A 41 2.19 11.20 3.43
CA VAL A 41 2.14 11.01 4.89
C VAL A 41 3.35 10.21 5.36
N ALA A 42 3.77 9.19 4.59
CA ALA A 42 4.94 8.37 4.93
C ALA A 42 6.24 9.18 4.91
N LEU A 43 6.43 10.05 3.90
CA LEU A 43 7.59 10.93 3.82
C LEU A 43 7.57 12.04 4.87
N ALA A 44 6.39 12.57 5.22
CA ALA A 44 6.27 13.54 6.31
C ALA A 44 6.74 12.95 7.65
N VAL A 45 6.29 11.73 7.98
CA VAL A 45 6.73 11.02 9.19
C VAL A 45 8.23 10.71 9.11
N ALA A 46 8.74 10.28 7.96
CA ALA A 46 10.16 10.01 7.78
C ALA A 46 11.03 11.27 7.94
N SER A 47 10.55 12.43 7.49
CA SER A 47 11.21 13.72 7.68
C SER A 47 11.29 14.10 9.16
N ILE A 48 10.20 13.90 9.91
CA ILE A 48 10.18 14.15 11.36
C ILE A 48 11.13 13.18 12.07
N ALA A 49 11.08 11.88 11.74
CA ALA A 49 11.98 10.88 12.30
C ALA A 49 13.46 11.20 12.03
N ARG A 50 13.78 11.71 10.84
CA ARG A 50 15.12 12.20 10.51
C ARG A 50 15.53 13.41 11.34
N SER A 51 14.64 14.38 11.56
CA SER A 51 14.95 15.53 12.43
C SER A 51 15.22 15.14 13.88
N HIS A 52 14.70 14.00 14.33
CA HIS A 52 14.99 13.42 15.65
C HIS A 52 16.20 12.46 15.65
N GLY A 53 16.93 12.35 14.53
CA GLY A 53 18.09 11.47 14.41
C GLY A 53 17.77 9.97 14.38
N LEU A 54 16.49 9.59 14.26
CA LEU A 54 16.07 8.19 14.21
C LEU A 54 16.36 7.55 12.84
N PHE A 55 16.27 8.35 11.77
CA PHE A 55 16.53 7.90 10.39
C PHE A 55 17.72 8.63 9.78
N ASN A 56 18.60 7.84 9.17
CA ASN A 56 19.71 8.23 8.32
C ASN A 56 19.30 8.39 6.85
N GLU A 57 20.13 9.09 6.07
CA GLU A 57 19.92 9.39 4.64
C GLU A 57 19.54 8.14 3.83
N ASP A 58 20.21 7.02 4.10
CA ASP A 58 20.01 5.74 3.42
C ASP A 58 18.60 5.16 3.63
N ILE A 59 18.04 5.30 4.84
CA ILE A 59 16.68 4.86 5.17
C ILE A 59 15.68 5.74 4.43
N MET A 60 15.94 7.04 4.36
CA MET A 60 15.08 8.00 3.66
C MET A 60 15.04 7.71 2.16
N ALA A 61 16.19 7.48 1.54
CA ALA A 61 16.30 7.08 0.12
C ALA A 61 15.58 5.76 -0.15
N SER A 62 15.74 4.77 0.74
CA SER A 62 15.07 3.47 0.64
C SER A 62 13.54 3.58 0.72
N LEU A 63 13.02 4.41 1.63
CA LEU A 63 11.59 4.67 1.76
C LEU A 63 11.02 5.38 0.53
N LEU A 64 11.76 6.34 -0.03
CA LEU A 64 11.42 7.03 -1.27
C LEU A 64 11.29 6.04 -2.43
N ILE A 65 12.31 5.20 -2.66
CA ILE A 65 12.32 4.21 -3.74
C ILE A 65 11.15 3.23 -3.59
N MET A 66 10.98 2.66 -2.39
CA MET A 66 9.86 1.75 -2.10
C MET A 66 8.51 2.39 -2.42
N ALA A 67 8.31 3.64 -2.01
CA ALA A 67 7.01 4.26 -2.13
C ALA A 67 6.73 4.74 -3.56
N ILE A 68 7.75 5.16 -4.33
CA ILE A 68 7.62 5.38 -5.79
C ILE A 68 7.20 4.07 -6.48
N ILE A 69 7.88 2.96 -6.18
CA ILE A 69 7.53 1.65 -6.75
C ILE A 69 6.08 1.29 -6.40
N THR A 70 5.68 1.48 -5.14
CA THR A 70 4.34 1.11 -4.70
C THR A 70 3.25 2.00 -5.31
N ILE A 71 3.53 3.28 -5.59
CA ILE A 71 2.60 4.18 -6.30
C ILE A 71 2.43 3.78 -7.76
N LEU A 72 3.47 3.29 -8.43
CA LEU A 72 3.37 2.85 -9.82
C LEU A 72 2.64 1.50 -9.94
N VAL A 73 2.95 0.57 -9.02
CA VAL A 73 2.40 -0.78 -9.02
C VAL A 73 0.96 -0.80 -8.46
N GLY A 74 0.68 0.02 -7.45
CA GLY A 74 -0.58 0.04 -6.71
C GLY A 74 -1.82 0.20 -7.60
N PRO A 75 -1.97 1.29 -8.38
CA PRO A 75 -3.11 1.50 -9.28
C PRO A 75 -3.21 0.44 -10.36
N THR A 76 -2.07 -0.01 -10.91
CA THR A 76 -2.01 -1.01 -11.98
C THR A 76 -2.55 -2.37 -11.52
N LEU A 77 -2.13 -2.83 -10.34
CA LEU A 77 -2.65 -4.06 -9.76
C LEU A 77 -4.08 -3.88 -9.23
N THR A 78 -4.38 -2.77 -8.57
CA THR A 78 -5.74 -2.43 -8.09
C THR A 78 -6.72 -2.50 -9.26
N LYS A 79 -6.41 -1.86 -10.40
CA LYS A 79 -7.25 -1.93 -11.61
C LYS A 79 -7.41 -3.38 -12.09
N THR A 80 -6.35 -4.17 -12.15
CA THR A 80 -6.42 -5.56 -12.65
C THR A 80 -7.25 -6.49 -11.75
N PHE A 81 -7.17 -6.32 -10.42
CA PHE A 81 -7.87 -7.17 -9.46
C PHE A 81 -9.29 -6.67 -9.13
N LEU A 82 -9.52 -5.35 -9.09
CA LEU A 82 -10.81 -4.73 -8.76
C LEU A 82 -11.67 -4.38 -9.99
N SER A 83 -11.14 -4.43 -11.22
CA SER A 83 -11.94 -4.21 -12.44
C SER A 83 -13.05 -5.26 -12.66
N SER A 84 -13.18 -6.27 -11.79
CA SER A 84 -14.35 -7.16 -11.80
C SER A 84 -15.63 -6.48 -11.30
N LYS A 85 -15.56 -5.39 -10.51
CA LYS A 85 -16.73 -4.67 -10.00
C LYS A 85 -16.53 -3.16 -9.79
N ALA A 86 -15.88 -2.46 -10.74
CA ALA A 86 -16.24 -1.04 -10.98
C ALA A 86 -17.61 -0.94 -11.69
N LYS A 87 -18.60 -1.70 -11.20
CA LYS A 87 -19.94 -1.86 -11.75
C LYS A 87 -21.01 -2.03 -10.66
N VAL A 88 -20.73 -1.62 -9.42
CA VAL A 88 -21.69 -1.70 -8.30
C VAL A 88 -22.03 -0.33 -7.68
N GLU A 89 -21.28 0.74 -7.93
CA GLU A 89 -21.60 2.07 -7.37
C GLU A 89 -22.03 3.07 -8.45
N GLU A 90 -22.96 2.67 -9.33
CA GLU A 90 -23.69 3.59 -10.20
C GLU A 90 -25.18 3.19 -10.24
N ARG A 91 -25.71 2.83 -9.08
CA ARG A 91 -27.12 2.48 -8.92
C ARG A 91 -27.67 2.89 -7.57
N PHE A 92 -27.44 4.15 -7.18
CA PHE A 92 -28.31 4.90 -6.29
C PHE A 92 -28.38 6.35 -6.76
#